data_AF-A0A7S2DG35-F1
#
_entry.id   AF-A0A7S2DG35-F1
#
_cell.length_a   1.000
_cell.length_b   1.000
_cell.length_c   1.000
_cell.angle_alpha   90.00
_cell.angle_beta   90.00
_cell.angle_gamma   90.00
#
_symmetry.space_group_name_H-M   'P 1'
#
loop_
_entity.id
_entity.type
_entity.pdbx_description
1 polymer ?
#
loop_
_entity_poly.entity_id
_entity_poly.type
_entity_poly.pdbx_seq_one_letter_code
_entity_poly.pdbx_strand_id
1 'polypeptide(L)'
;LYRSFTMALDSEELMQLPLLGDFFRDRVAQMPSLVEGDVFVPPFGAITPQRHYFLFGQPIPLANLSANDAEGIAAVYAELRTAVESGMHALLDEVRPLDPFRELGKRAAWEALNGVQAPAPLDSTT
;
A
#
# COMPACT_ATOMS: atom_id res chain seq x y z
N LEU A 1 13.75 5.20 -8.42
CA LEU A 1 13.11 6.16 -7.48
C LEU A 1 11.74 6.54 -8.04
N TYR A 2 10.71 5.76 -7.69
CA TYR A 2 9.34 6.00 -8.09
C TYR A 2 8.80 7.15 -7.23
N ARG A 3 8.71 8.36 -7.79
CA ARG A 3 8.12 9.52 -7.09
C ARG A 3 6.60 9.34 -7.12
N SER A 4 6.01 8.91 -6.01
CA SER A 4 4.56 8.72 -5.84
C SER A 4 3.80 10.02 -5.53
N PHE A 5 4.45 11.18 -5.64
CA PHE A 5 3.85 12.45 -5.26
C PHE A 5 4.25 13.57 -6.22
N THR A 6 3.23 14.17 -6.84
CA THR A 6 3.32 15.45 -7.56
C THR A 6 2.30 16.36 -6.88
N MET A 7 2.80 17.33 -6.11
CA MET A 7 1.98 18.33 -5.43
C MET A 7 1.48 19.29 -6.51
N ALA A 8 0.20 19.19 -6.88
CA ALA A 8 -0.33 19.91 -8.03
C ALA A 8 -0.92 21.29 -7.68
N LEU A 9 -1.39 21.52 -6.44
CA LEU A 9 -2.06 22.76 -6.02
C LEU A 9 -1.90 23.00 -4.51
N ASP A 10 -1.90 24.26 -4.09
CA ASP A 10 -1.83 24.72 -2.70
C ASP A 10 -3.22 24.76 -2.02
N SER A 11 -3.25 24.74 -0.68
CA SER A 11 -4.47 24.63 0.15
C SER A 11 -5.50 25.74 -0.11
N GLU A 12 -5.04 26.96 -0.39
CA GLU A 12 -5.91 28.09 -0.69
C GLU A 12 -6.56 27.98 -2.08
N GLU A 13 -5.85 27.43 -3.06
CA GLU A 13 -6.34 27.25 -4.43
C GLU A 13 -7.44 26.17 -4.47
N LEU A 14 -7.29 25.10 -3.69
CA LEU A 14 -8.27 24.01 -3.62
C LEU A 14 -9.61 24.46 -3.02
N MET A 15 -9.59 25.35 -2.03
CA MET A 15 -10.80 25.90 -1.39
C MET A 15 -11.56 26.88 -2.27
N GLN A 16 -10.93 27.39 -3.33
CA GLN A 16 -11.50 28.36 -4.27
C GLN A 16 -11.97 27.73 -5.58
N LEU A 17 -11.79 26.42 -5.78
CA LEU A 17 -12.26 25.73 -6.99
C LEU A 17 -13.80 25.64 -7.01
N PRO A 18 -14.46 26.18 -8.05
CA PRO A 18 -15.91 26.06 -8.18
C PRO A 18 -16.30 24.58 -8.35
N LEU A 19 -17.40 24.17 -7.69
CA LEU A 19 -17.98 22.80 -7.62
C LEU A 19 -17.32 21.80 -6.65
N LEU A 20 -16.04 21.96 -6.31
CA LEU A 20 -15.35 21.07 -5.37
C LEU A 20 -15.30 21.66 -3.94
N GLY A 21 -15.26 22.98 -3.80
CA GLY A 21 -15.10 23.66 -2.52
C GLY A 21 -16.10 23.25 -1.43
N ASP A 22 -17.36 22.97 -1.79
CA ASP A 22 -18.40 22.60 -0.81
C ASP A 22 -18.22 21.17 -0.29
N PHE A 23 -17.92 20.22 -1.17
CA PHE A 23 -17.61 18.82 -0.79
C PHE A 23 -16.40 18.74 0.14
N PHE A 24 -15.37 19.54 -0.12
CA PHE A 24 -14.18 19.59 0.74
C PHE A 24 -14.43 20.30 2.05
N ARG A 25 -15.14 21.44 2.05
CA ARG A 25 -15.46 22.19 3.27
C ARG A 25 -16.22 21.31 4.25
N ASP A 26 -17.18 20.53 3.76
CA ASP A 26 -17.98 19.62 4.59
C ASP A 26 -17.16 18.44 5.13
N ARG A 27 -16.20 17.92 4.34
CA ARG A 27 -15.34 16.78 4.73
C ARG A 27 -14.23 17.19 5.70
N VAL A 28 -13.57 18.31 5.42
CA VAL A 28 -12.45 18.85 6.19
C VAL A 28 -12.93 19.42 7.53
N ALA A 29 -14.12 20.03 7.58
CA ALA A 29 -14.71 20.51 8.83
C ALA A 29 -14.96 19.39 9.87
N GLN A 30 -15.08 18.14 9.42
CA GLN A 30 -15.27 16.98 10.30
C GLN A 30 -13.95 16.29 10.69
N MET A 31 -12.81 16.71 10.14
CA MET A 31 -11.52 16.11 10.47
C MET A 31 -10.94 16.76 11.73
N PRO A 32 -10.51 15.95 12.72
CA PRO A 32 -9.85 16.50 13.90
C PRO A 32 -8.54 17.15 13.47
N SER A 33 -8.39 18.45 13.76
CA SER A 33 -7.10 19.12 13.61
C SER A 33 -6.24 18.82 14.84
N LEU A 34 -4.99 18.40 14.62
CA LEU A 34 -4.02 18.13 15.67
C LEU A 34 -3.31 19.43 16.14
N VAL A 35 -3.51 20.54 15.43
CA VAL A 35 -2.92 21.85 15.73
C VAL A 35 -4.01 22.91 15.63
N GLU A 36 -4.21 23.70 16.69
CA GLU A 36 -5.25 24.72 16.74
C GLU A 36 -5.02 25.78 15.65
N GLY A 37 -6.00 25.93 14.74
CA GLY A 37 -5.90 26.82 13.58
C GLY A 37 -5.30 26.19 12.32
N ASP A 38 -4.83 24.95 12.37
CA ASP A 38 -4.36 24.22 11.19
C ASP A 38 -5.53 23.46 10.53
N VAL A 39 -5.54 23.45 9.20
CA VAL A 39 -6.54 22.73 8.40
C VAL A 39 -5.81 21.60 7.72
N PHE A 40 -6.05 20.37 8.16
CA PHE A 40 -5.54 19.21 7.45
C PHE A 40 -6.23 19.13 6.08
N VAL A 41 -5.55 19.62 5.06
CA VAL A 41 -5.95 19.43 3.68
C VAL A 41 -5.32 18.12 3.22
N PRO A 42 -6.09 17.02 3.06
CA PRO A 42 -5.53 15.81 2.49
C PRO A 42 -4.96 16.18 1.12
N PRO A 43 -3.72 15.77 0.79
CA PRO A 43 -3.12 16.11 -0.47
C PRO A 43 -4.04 15.68 -1.61
N PHE A 44 -4.50 16.64 -2.41
CA PHE A 44 -5.36 16.33 -3.53
C PHE A 44 -4.51 15.84 -4.71
N GLY A 45 -4.41 14.52 -4.78
CA GLY A 45 -4.05 13.78 -5.98
C GLY A 45 -5.05 12.64 -6.13
N ALA A 46 -5.08 11.99 -7.29
CA ALA A 46 -5.82 10.75 -7.45
C ALA A 46 -5.15 9.64 -6.61
N ILE A 47 -5.40 9.64 -5.30
CA ILE A 47 -5.09 8.51 -4.43
C ILE A 47 -6.12 7.45 -4.78
N THR A 48 -5.83 6.66 -5.82
CA THR A 48 -6.55 5.41 -6.05
C THR A 48 -5.97 4.38 -5.11
N PRO A 49 -6.68 3.96 -4.05
CA PRO A 49 -6.13 2.99 -3.12
C PRO A 49 -5.93 1.67 -3.88
N GLN A 50 -4.67 1.34 -4.14
CA GLN A 50 -4.30 0.06 -4.72
C GLN A 50 -4.45 -1.05 -3.67
N ARG A 51 -4.54 -2.29 -4.14
CA ARG A 51 -4.55 -3.47 -3.25
C ARG A 51 -3.25 -3.54 -2.42
N HIS A 52 -3.36 -4.04 -1.19
CA HIS A 52 -2.20 -4.43 -0.38
C HIS A 52 -1.83 -5.88 -0.71
N TYR A 53 -0.54 -6.17 -0.83
CA TYR A 53 -0.03 -7.49 -1.18
C TYR A 53 0.85 -8.01 -0.06
N PHE A 54 0.68 -9.29 0.26
CA PHE A 54 1.45 -9.98 1.30
C PHE A 54 1.98 -11.27 0.69
N LEU A 55 3.27 -11.55 0.94
CA LEU A 55 3.91 -12.80 0.58
C LEU A 55 4.59 -13.35 1.83
N PHE A 56 4.18 -14.54 2.24
CA PHE A 56 4.77 -15.24 3.38
C PHE A 56 5.84 -16.20 2.89
N GLY A 57 7.08 -15.96 3.33
CA GLY A 57 8.22 -16.81 3.01
C GLY A 57 8.22 -18.12 3.80
N GLN A 58 9.14 -19.01 3.43
CA GLN A 58 9.38 -20.23 4.19
C GLN A 58 10.04 -19.92 5.54
N PRO A 59 9.74 -20.70 6.59
CA PRO A 59 10.39 -20.54 7.88
C PRO A 59 11.89 -20.89 7.81
N ILE A 60 12.73 -20.07 8.44
CA ILE A 60 14.17 -20.35 8.54
C ILE A 60 14.41 -21.22 9.78
N PRO A 61 14.98 -22.42 9.64
CA PRO A 61 15.20 -23.33 10.77
C PRO A 61 16.36 -22.84 11.66
N LEU A 62 16.09 -22.64 12.95
CA LEU A 62 17.09 -22.14 13.91
C LEU A 62 17.56 -23.22 14.90
N ALA A 63 17.11 -24.47 14.75
CA ALA A 63 17.28 -25.53 15.76
C ALA A 63 18.75 -25.81 16.15
N ASN A 64 19.70 -25.56 15.25
CA ASN A 64 21.12 -25.81 15.46
C ASN A 64 21.95 -24.53 15.62
N LEU A 65 21.30 -23.36 15.70
CA LEU A 65 22.00 -22.07 15.82
C LEU A 65 22.31 -21.77 17.30
N SER A 66 23.59 -21.60 17.61
CA SER A 66 24.03 -21.15 18.92
C SER A 66 23.97 -19.62 19.03
N ALA A 67 23.53 -19.10 20.17
CA ALA A 67 23.55 -17.66 20.44
C ALA A 67 24.96 -17.06 20.49
N ASN A 68 26.00 -17.88 20.64
CA ASN A 68 27.40 -17.46 20.63
C ASN A 68 28.07 -17.60 19.26
N ASP A 69 27.35 -18.13 18.27
CA ASP A 69 27.85 -18.28 16.90
C ASP A 69 27.54 -17.03 16.07
N ALA A 70 28.42 -16.04 16.16
CA ALA A 70 28.25 -14.76 15.47
C ALA A 70 28.19 -14.92 13.93
N GLU A 71 28.91 -15.89 13.38
CA GLU A 71 28.93 -16.15 11.93
C GLU A 71 27.63 -16.79 11.47
N GLY A 72 27.15 -17.82 12.20
CA GLY A 72 25.85 -18.45 11.93
C GLY A 72 24.69 -17.46 12.04
N ILE A 73 24.72 -16.56 13.03
CA ILE A 73 23.71 -15.51 13.20
C ILE A 73 23.73 -14.56 12.00
N ALA A 74 24.92 -14.10 11.58
CA ALA A 74 25.06 -13.22 10.42
C ALA A 74 24.55 -13.89 9.13
N ALA A 75 24.81 -15.19 8.96
CA ALA A 75 24.31 -15.95 7.82
C ALA A 75 22.78 -16.03 7.79
N VAL A 76 22.13 -16.29 8.94
CA VAL A 76 20.66 -16.30 9.05
C VAL A 76 20.05 -14.94 8.72
N TYR A 77 20.66 -13.83 9.19
CA TYR A 77 20.20 -12.50 8.83
C TYR A 77 20.36 -12.20 7.34
N ALA A 78 21.46 -12.66 6.72
CA ALA A 78 21.66 -12.52 5.29
C ALA A 78 20.60 -13.31 4.50
N GLU A 79 20.32 -14.54 4.89
CA GLU A 79 19.25 -15.37 4.30
C GLU A 79 17.88 -14.69 4.42
N LEU A 80 17.52 -14.23 5.62
CA LEU A 80 16.26 -13.52 5.86
C LEU A 80 16.14 -12.28 4.97
N ARG A 81 17.21 -11.48 4.88
CA ARG A 81 17.25 -10.29 4.04
C ARG A 81 17.02 -10.66 2.58
N THR A 82 17.75 -11.63 2.06
CA THR A 82 17.60 -12.10 0.68
C THR A 82 16.19 -12.62 0.42
N ALA A 83 15.59 -13.36 1.35
CA ALA A 83 14.22 -13.85 1.21
C ALA A 83 13.19 -12.71 1.15
N VAL A 84 13.33 -11.69 2.00
CA VAL A 84 12.45 -10.51 1.99
C VAL A 84 12.61 -9.71 0.71
N GLU A 85 13.86 -9.40 0.31
CA GLU A 85 14.14 -8.64 -0.91
C GLU A 85 13.61 -9.37 -2.15
N SER A 86 13.83 -10.69 -2.24
CA SER A 86 13.31 -11.52 -3.34
C SER A 86 11.78 -11.54 -3.35
N GLY A 87 11.15 -11.66 -2.17
CA GLY A 87 9.70 -11.61 -2.06
C GLY A 87 9.11 -10.26 -2.46
N MET A 88 9.79 -9.16 -2.14
CA MET A 88 9.42 -7.83 -2.62
C MET A 88 9.49 -7.74 -4.15
N HIS A 89 10.56 -8.25 -4.76
CA HIS A 89 10.70 -8.29 -6.22
C HIS A 89 9.59 -9.11 -6.88
N ALA A 90 9.32 -10.32 -6.39
CA ALA A 90 8.22 -11.15 -6.90
C ALA A 90 6.88 -10.39 -6.85
N LEU A 91 6.59 -9.71 -5.73
CA LEU A 91 5.37 -8.91 -5.62
C LEU A 91 5.34 -7.73 -6.59
N LEU A 92 6.41 -6.96 -6.69
CA LEU A 92 6.48 -5.74 -7.50
C LEU A 92 6.47 -6.02 -9.00
N ASP A 93 7.22 -7.02 -9.41
CA ASP A 93 7.60 -7.23 -10.81
C ASP A 93 6.74 -8.33 -11.47
N GLU A 94 6.21 -9.29 -10.69
CA GLU A 94 5.49 -10.44 -11.23
C GLU A 94 4.00 -10.45 -10.84
N VAL A 95 3.69 -10.20 -9.56
CA VAL A 95 2.30 -10.33 -9.07
C VAL A 95 1.48 -9.07 -9.32
N ARG A 96 1.96 -7.90 -8.86
CA ARG A 96 1.23 -6.62 -8.95
C ARG A 96 0.89 -6.20 -10.37
N PRO A 97 1.76 -6.36 -11.38
CA PRO A 97 1.45 -5.93 -12.75
C PRO A 97 0.35 -6.76 -13.39
N LEU A 98 0.19 -8.01 -12.95
CA LEU A 98 -0.74 -8.98 -13.52
C LEU A 98 -2.10 -9.02 -12.80
N ASP A 99 -2.26 -8.35 -11.64
CA ASP A 99 -3.53 -8.34 -10.90
C ASP A 99 -4.62 -7.51 -11.62
N PRO A 100 -5.70 -8.13 -12.15
CA PRO A 100 -6.78 -7.42 -12.84
C PRO A 100 -7.60 -6.51 -11.90
N PHE A 101 -7.51 -6.75 -10.59
CA PHE A 101 -8.22 -6.05 -9.51
C PHE A 101 -7.29 -5.17 -8.65
N ARG A 102 -6.08 -4.85 -9.17
CA ARG A 102 -5.14 -3.92 -8.52
C ARG A 102 -5.78 -2.57 -8.26
N GLU A 103 -6.46 -2.03 -9.27
CA GLU A 103 -7.12 -0.72 -9.25
C GLU A 103 -8.51 -0.81 -8.62
N LEU A 104 -8.84 0.15 -7.75
CA LEU A 104 -10.10 0.17 -7.00
C LEU A 104 -11.34 0.09 -7.91
N GLY A 105 -11.38 0.83 -9.02
CA GLY A 105 -12.57 0.93 -9.86
C GLY A 105 -12.99 -0.43 -10.47
N LYS A 106 -12.04 -1.17 -11.05
CA LYS A 106 -12.31 -2.51 -11.61
C LYS A 106 -12.72 -3.49 -10.53
N ARG A 107 -12.04 -3.43 -9.38
CA ARG A 107 -12.34 -4.28 -8.21
C ARG A 107 -13.74 -4.02 -7.67
N ALA A 108 -14.10 -2.77 -7.41
CA ALA A 108 -15.40 -2.39 -6.86
C ALA A 108 -16.55 -2.80 -7.80
N ALA A 109 -16.39 -2.63 -9.12
CA ALA A 109 -17.38 -3.08 -10.08
C ALA A 109 -17.58 -4.61 -10.03
N TRP A 110 -16.48 -5.37 -9.97
CA TRP A 110 -16.55 -6.84 -9.87
C TRP A 110 -17.20 -7.27 -8.55
N GLU A 111 -16.79 -6.70 -7.42
CA GLU A 111 -17.31 -7.04 -6.09
C GLU A 111 -18.80 -6.71 -5.96
N ALA A 112 -19.24 -5.58 -6.51
CA ALA A 112 -20.66 -5.20 -6.52
C ALA A 112 -21.51 -6.17 -7.35
N LEU A 113 -20.99 -6.68 -8.48
CA LEU A 113 -21.71 -7.62 -9.33
C LEU A 113 -21.75 -9.04 -8.77
N ASN A 114 -20.69 -9.46 -8.08
CA ASN A 114 -20.55 -10.84 -7.60
C ASN A 114 -20.94 -11.00 -6.11
N GLY A 115 -21.08 -9.90 -5.36
CA GLY A 115 -21.43 -9.92 -3.95
C GLY A 115 -20.37 -10.54 -3.02
N VAL A 116 -19.17 -10.77 -3.54
CA VAL A 116 -18.01 -11.34 -2.83
C VAL A 116 -16.76 -10.52 -3.13
N GLN A 117 -15.73 -10.65 -2.31
CA GLN A 117 -14.45 -9.97 -2.51
C GLN A 117 -13.74 -10.50 -3.77
N ALA A 118 -13.12 -9.60 -4.55
CA ALA A 118 -12.39 -10.00 -5.75
C ALA A 118 -11.20 -10.90 -5.40
N PRO A 119 -10.93 -11.96 -6.18
CA PRO A 119 -9.89 -12.93 -5.87
C PRO A 119 -8.51 -12.28 -5.80
N ALA A 120 -7.63 -12.85 -4.98
CA ALA A 120 -6.23 -12.45 -4.94
C ALA A 120 -5.48 -13.08 -6.14
N PRO A 121 -4.44 -12.41 -6.66
CA PRO A 121 -3.70 -12.88 -7.84
C PRO A 121 -2.92 -14.18 -7.64
N LEU A 122 -2.78 -14.67 -6.40
CA LEU A 122 -2.09 -15.92 -6.07
C LEU A 122 -3.04 -17.07 -5.68
N ASP A 123 -4.37 -16.88 -5.77
CA ASP A 123 -5.35 -17.88 -5.32
C ASP A 123 -5.61 -19.01 -6.33
N SER A 124 -4.86 -19.10 -7.44
CA SER A 124 -4.93 -20.26 -8.33
C SER A 124 -3.98 -21.37 -7.86
N THR A 125 -4.39 -22.07 -6.80
CA THR A 125 -4.05 -23.48 -6.56
C THR A 125 -2.55 -23.83 -6.48
N THR A 126 -2.00 -23.91 -5.27
CA THR A 126 -0.98 -24.93 -4.93
C THR A 126 -1.12 -25.30 -3.46
#